data_AF-A0A3L7BFI9-F1
#
_entry.id   AF-A0A3L7BFI9-F1
#
_cell.length_a   1.000
_cell.length_b   1.000
_cell.length_c   1.000
_cell.angle_alpha   90.00
_cell.angle_beta   90.00
_cell.angle_gamma   90.00
#
_symmetry.space_group_name_H-M   'P 1'
#
loop_
_entity.id
_entity.type
_entity.pdbx_description
1 polymer ?
#
loop_
_entity_poly.entity_id
_entity_poly.type
_entity_poly.pdbx_seq_one_letter_code
_entity_poly.pdbx_strand_id
1 'polypeptide(L)'
;LADHVVVELGRGAVVEAAAAPGASGGALSVVTDLGRRYVLADRDVLAMLGYANVRPLRLPAGLVSLVPAGATLDPAAARAVAAPA
;
A
#
# COMPACT_ATOMS: atom_id res chain seq x y z
N LEU A 1 -16.61 -2.63 -1.10
CA LEU A 1 -15.63 -2.53 0.00
C LEU A 1 -15.49 -3.92 0.61
N ALA A 2 -14.34 -4.28 1.17
CA ALA A 2 -14.23 -5.53 1.92
C ALA A 2 -15.08 -5.46 3.19
N ASP A 3 -15.65 -6.59 3.62
CA ASP A 3 -16.43 -6.65 4.87
C ASP A 3 -15.54 -6.41 6.10
N HIS A 4 -14.32 -6.98 6.09
CA HIS A 4 -13.29 -6.74 7.11
C HIS A 4 -11.88 -6.77 6.53
N VAL A 5 -11.00 -5.92 7.08
CA VAL A 5 -9.55 -5.95 6.85
C VAL A 5 -8.89 -6.03 8.21
N VAL A 6 -8.11 -7.09 8.45
CA VAL A 6 -7.42 -7.31 9.72
C VAL A 6 -5.92 -7.34 9.48
N VAL A 7 -5.21 -6.44 10.16
CA VAL A 7 -3.75 -6.45 10.28
C VAL A 7 -3.45 -6.38 11.77
N GLU A 8 -2.40 -7.08 12.22
CA GLU A 8 -1.96 -7.00 13.61
C GLU A 8 -1.70 -5.53 13.99
N LEU A 9 -2.16 -5.12 15.16
CA LEU A 9 -2.03 -3.74 15.63
C LEU A 9 -0.56 -3.31 15.66
N GLY A 10 -0.27 -2.10 15.20
CA GLY A 10 1.10 -1.58 15.08
C GLY A 10 1.90 -2.20 13.93
N ARG A 11 1.28 -3.00 13.05
CA ARG A 11 1.91 -3.55 11.85
C ARG A 11 1.23 -3.05 10.57
N GLY A 12 1.93 -3.30 9.46
CA GLY A 12 1.40 -3.11 8.12
C GLY A 12 1.72 -4.30 7.23
N ALA A 13 0.95 -4.45 6.16
CA ALA A 13 1.21 -5.42 5.10
C ALA A 13 1.64 -4.70 3.82
N VAL A 14 2.77 -5.10 3.25
CA VAL A 14 3.20 -4.66 1.92
C VAL A 14 2.54 -5.57 0.88
N VAL A 15 1.74 -4.99 0.00
CA VAL A 15 0.93 -5.71 -0.99
C VAL A 15 1.28 -5.24 -2.39
N GLU A 16 1.34 -6.17 -3.34
CA GLU A 16 1.45 -5.90 -4.77
C GLU A 16 0.16 -6.35 -5.46
N ALA A 17 -0.49 -5.42 -6.18
CA ALA A 17 -1.71 -5.69 -6.93
C ALA A 17 -1.39 -6.39 -8.26
N ALA A 18 -1.54 -7.71 -8.31
CA ALA A 18 -1.29 -8.51 -9.50
C ALA A 18 -2.48 -8.45 -10.47
N ALA A 19 -2.20 -8.23 -11.76
CA ALA A 19 -3.21 -8.23 -12.82
C ALA A 19 -3.73 -9.63 -13.15
N ALA A 20 -2.89 -10.66 -12.96
CA ALA A 20 -3.23 -12.07 -13.17
C ALA A 20 -2.37 -12.96 -12.24
N PRO A 21 -2.73 -14.24 -12.06
CA PRO A 21 -1.89 -15.19 -11.33
C PRO A 21 -0.46 -15.23 -11.89
N GLY A 22 0.54 -15.07 -11.02
CA GLY A 22 1.96 -15.07 -11.40
C GLY A 22 2.50 -13.74 -11.94
N ALA A 23 1.63 -12.78 -12.28
CA ALA A 23 2.06 -11.45 -12.75
C ALA A 23 2.88 -10.70 -11.68
N SER A 24 3.73 -9.79 -12.14
CA SER A 24 4.57 -8.91 -11.33
C SER A 24 4.61 -7.51 -11.95
N GLY A 25 5.14 -6.54 -11.21
CA GLY A 25 5.17 -5.14 -11.63
C GLY A 25 3.84 -4.43 -11.35
N GLY A 26 3.03 -4.98 -10.45
CA GLY A 26 1.78 -4.37 -10.01
C GLY A 26 2.02 -3.16 -9.11
N ALA A 27 0.96 -2.38 -8.88
CA ALA A 27 1.01 -1.28 -7.92
C ALA A 27 1.33 -1.80 -6.52
N LEU A 28 2.27 -1.13 -5.84
CA LEU A 28 2.62 -1.44 -4.46
C LEU A 28 1.79 -0.59 -3.50
N SER A 29 1.43 -1.18 -2.37
CA SER A 29 0.68 -0.51 -1.32
C SER A 29 1.07 -1.00 0.06
N VAL A 30 0.99 -0.12 1.05
CA VAL A 30 0.99 -0.51 2.46
C VAL A 30 -0.45 -0.51 2.95
N VAL A 31 -0.89 -1.64 3.49
CA VAL A 31 -2.15 -1.77 4.22
C VAL A 31 -1.86 -1.66 5.71
N THR A 32 -2.47 -0.69 6.39
CA THR A 32 -2.29 -0.50 7.83
C THR A 32 -3.32 -1.26 8.64
N ASP A 33 -3.09 -1.37 9.95
CA ASP A 33 -4.04 -1.83 10.97
C ASP A 33 -5.35 -1.03 11.07
N LEU A 34 -5.39 0.17 10.49
CA LEU A 34 -6.63 0.94 10.29
C LEU A 34 -7.47 0.44 9.09
N GLY A 35 -7.03 -0.62 8.41
CA GLY A 35 -7.74 -1.19 7.27
C GLY A 35 -7.72 -0.30 6.03
N ARG A 36 -6.72 0.58 5.90
CA ARG A 36 -6.55 1.48 4.75
C ARG A 36 -5.34 1.08 3.92
N ARG A 37 -5.48 1.12 2.60
CA ARG A 37 -4.39 0.95 1.64
C ARG A 37 -3.84 2.32 1.24
N TYR A 38 -2.53 2.46 1.28
CA TYR A 38 -1.81 3.62 0.79
C TYR A 38 -0.92 3.17 -0.37
N VAL A 39 -1.22 3.64 -1.58
CA VAL A 39 -0.46 3.30 -2.80
C VAL A 39 0.88 4.04 -2.78
N LEU A 40 1.95 3.39 -3.20
CA LEU A 40 3.28 4.01 -3.30
C LEU A 40 3.45 4.66 -4.67
N ALA A 41 4.07 5.85 -4.69
CA ALA A 41 4.40 6.52 -5.95
C ALA A 41 5.40 5.72 -6.81
N ASP A 42 6.35 5.04 -6.15
CA ASP A 42 7.35 4.18 -6.78
C ASP A 42 7.79 3.05 -5.82
N ARG A 43 8.63 2.13 -6.31
CA ARG A 43 9.10 0.99 -5.50
C ARG A 43 10.14 1.41 -4.46
N ASP A 44 10.90 2.47 -4.70
CA ASP A 44 11.99 2.93 -3.82
C ASP A 44 11.44 3.54 -2.52
N VAL A 45 10.19 4.03 -2.54
CA VAL A 45 9.45 4.43 -1.34
C VAL A 45 9.42 3.33 -0.28
N LEU A 46 9.43 2.04 -0.66
CA LEU A 46 9.53 0.95 0.34
C LEU A 46 10.78 1.06 1.19
N ALA A 47 11.93 1.36 0.58
CA ALA A 47 13.18 1.49 1.32
C ALA A 47 13.15 2.69 2.27
N MET A 48 12.57 3.82 1.83
CA MET A 48 12.39 5.02 2.67
C MET A 48 11.51 4.74 3.90
N LEU A 49 10.52 3.86 3.75
CA LEU A 49 9.63 3.41 4.83
C LEU A 49 10.21 2.27 5.67
N GLY A 50 11.45 1.80 5.39
CA GLY A 50 12.09 0.71 6.12
C GLY A 50 11.70 -0.71 5.66
N TYR A 51 11.00 -0.84 4.53
CA TYR A 51 10.51 -2.10 3.98
C TYR A 51 11.38 -2.67 2.85
N ALA A 52 12.65 -2.25 2.72
CA ALA A 52 13.54 -2.67 1.63
C ALA A 52 13.68 -4.21 1.48
N ASN A 53 13.66 -4.92 2.61
CA ASN A 53 13.80 -6.39 2.66
C ASN A 53 12.46 -7.14 2.79
N VAL A 54 11.34 -6.43 2.74
CA VAL A 54 10.02 -7.05 2.82
C VAL A 54 9.61 -7.56 1.45
N ARG A 55 9.28 -8.84 1.35
CA ARG A 55 8.69 -9.42 0.15
C ARG A 55 7.21 -9.05 0.07
N PRO A 56 6.75 -8.29 -0.94
CA PRO A 56 5.34 -7.94 -1.06
C PRO A 56 4.45 -9.19 -1.20
N LEU A 57 3.32 -9.17 -0.52
CA LEU A 57 2.27 -10.15 -0.73
C LEU A 57 1.55 -9.83 -2.05
N ARG A 58 1.63 -10.75 -3.02
CA ARG A 58 0.92 -10.59 -4.29
C ARG A 58 -0.53 -11.05 -4.15
N LEU A 59 -1.45 -10.12 -4.39
CA LEU A 59 -2.89 -10.36 -4.37
C LEU A 59 -3.52 -9.89 -5.68
N PRO A 60 -4.62 -10.52 -6.15
CA PRO A 60 -5.38 -10.03 -7.29
C PRO A 60 -5.79 -8.56 -7.09
N ALA A 61 -5.60 -7.72 -8.12
CA ALA A 61 -5.90 -6.29 -8.05
C ALA A 61 -7.37 -6.00 -7.63
N GLY A 62 -8.30 -6.88 -8.01
CA GLY A 62 -9.70 -6.80 -7.59
C GLY A 62 -9.86 -6.89 -6.06
N LEU A 63 -9.12 -7.78 -5.39
CA LEU A 63 -9.15 -7.89 -3.92
C LEU A 63 -8.51 -6.68 -3.25
N VAL A 64 -7.36 -6.22 -3.75
CA VAL A 64 -6.66 -5.04 -3.21
C VAL A 64 -7.54 -3.78 -3.29
N SER A 65 -8.35 -3.68 -4.35
CA SER A 65 -9.27 -2.55 -4.57
C SER A 65 -10.45 -2.51 -3.60
N LEU A 66 -10.75 -3.61 -2.90
CA LEU A 66 -11.81 -3.65 -1.89
C LEU A 66 -11.41 -2.93 -0.59
N VAL A 67 -10.11 -2.78 -0.33
CA VAL A 67 -9.59 -2.05 0.82
C VAL A 67 -9.80 -0.54 0.60
N PRO A 68 -10.32 0.22 1.58
CA PRO A 68 -10.42 1.68 1.50
C PRO A 68 -9.10 2.35 1.08
N ALA A 69 -9.17 3.32 0.17
CA ALA A 69 -7.99 4.07 -0.27
C ALA A 69 -7.63 5.18 0.72
N GLY A 70 -6.35 5.27 1.06
CA GLY A 70 -5.72 6.43 1.69
C GLY A 70 -5.02 7.32 0.65
N ALA A 71 -4.27 8.30 1.14
CA ALA A 71 -3.42 9.11 0.29
C ALA A 71 -2.31 8.27 -0.38
N THR A 72 -1.82 8.71 -1.53
CA THR A 72 -0.61 8.16 -2.12
C THR A 72 0.60 8.52 -1.24
N LEU A 73 1.47 7.54 -0.98
CA LEU A 73 2.76 7.77 -0.33
C LEU A 73 3.75 8.23 -1.40
N ASP A 74 3.85 9.54 -1.53
CA ASP A 74 4.70 10.22 -2.50
C ASP A 74 5.65 11.20 -1.78
N PRO A 75 6.97 10.98 -1.82
CA PRO A 75 7.94 11.89 -1.24
C PRO A 75 7.91 13.30 -1.83
N ALA A 76 7.53 13.47 -3.09
CA ALA A 76 7.40 14.79 -3.71
C ALA A 76 6.22 15.55 -3.10
N ALA A 77 5.05 14.90 -3.02
CA ALA A 77 3.86 15.48 -2.38
C ALA A 77 4.11 15.79 -0.89
N ALA A 78 4.83 14.93 -0.18
CA ALA A 78 5.13 15.11 1.24
C ALA A 78 6.01 16.34 1.56
N ARG A 79 6.73 16.89 0.57
CA ARG A 79 7.51 18.13 0.74
C ARG A 79 6.68 19.39 0.59
N ALA A 80 5.47 19.28 0.04
CA ALA A 80 4.56 20.41 -0.04
C ALA A 80 4.01 20.73 1.35
N VAL A 81 3.76 22.02 1.60
CA VAL A 81 3.08 22.45 2.82
C VAL A 81 1.68 21.88 2.80
N ALA A 82 1.32 21.13 3.85
CA ALA A 82 -0.04 20.64 4.00
C ALA A 82 -0.99 21.82 4.22
N ALA A 83 -2.03 21.91 3.38
CA ALA A 83 -3.16 22.77 3.69
C ALA A 83 -3.88 22.21 4.93
N PRO A 84 -4.40 23.06 5.83
CA PRO A 84 -5.20 22.58 6.95
C PRO A 84 -6.43 21.81 6.43
N ALA A 85 -6.76 20.73 7.15
CA ALA A 85 -7.88 19.84 6.86
C ALA A 85 -9.23 20.45 7.30
#